data_AF-A0A8T0RD23-F1
#
_entry.id   AF-A0A8T0RD23-F1
#
_cell.length_a   1.000
_cell.length_b   1.000
_cell.length_c   1.000
_cell.angle_alpha   90.00
_cell.angle_beta   90.00
_cell.angle_gamma   90.00
#
_symmetry.space_group_name_H-M   'P 1'
#
loop_
_entity.id
_entity.type
_entity.pdbx_description
1 polymer ?
#
loop_
_entity_poly.entity_id
_entity_poly.type
_entity_poly.pdbx_seq_one_letter_code
_entity_poly.pdbx_strand_id
1 'polypeptide(L)'
;MGQGAFAGIPLQLAGTRKFLEFMDWGDYGAKGTFINIGAVGASEVDKQDDMFILIAPQNAVGNCIIDDMRAMTDAAGDRPVILVNPRLKDMPGSSGVMQTMGRDMRLKYAASFETCYSFRLLYYAGSFYPIMGALRMAYPNKYEIYRRVDEPNGKEKYVLIAEFTDKPTPDDITSAFKGRKK
;
A
#
# COMPACT_ATOMS: atom_id res chain seq x y z
N MET A 1 -23.33 -11.48 21.11
CA MET A 1 -22.13 -10.78 20.60
C MET A 1 -21.00 -11.80 20.61
N GLY A 2 -20.56 -12.27 19.44
CA GLY A 2 -19.58 -13.34 19.34
C GLY A 2 -18.20 -12.87 19.79
N GLN A 3 -17.70 -13.44 20.90
CA GLN A 3 -16.31 -13.34 21.31
C GLN A 3 -15.42 -14.05 20.26
N GLY A 4 -14.45 -13.33 19.70
CA GLY A 4 -13.19 -13.95 19.27
C GLY A 4 -12.96 -14.25 17.77
N ALA A 5 -13.47 -13.46 16.82
CA ALA A 5 -13.15 -13.73 15.39
C ALA A 5 -12.55 -12.56 14.58
N PHE A 6 -12.42 -11.35 15.14
CA PHE A 6 -12.01 -10.16 14.35
C PHE A 6 -11.10 -9.16 15.08
N ALA A 7 -10.44 -9.55 16.17
CA ALA A 7 -9.38 -8.73 16.75
C ALA A 7 -8.13 -8.85 15.87
N GLY A 8 -7.73 -7.76 15.20
CA GLY A 8 -6.49 -7.68 14.40
C GLY A 8 -6.66 -7.71 12.88
N ILE A 9 -7.87 -7.94 12.35
CA ILE A 9 -8.11 -7.84 10.91
C ILE A 9 -8.65 -6.43 10.61
N PRO A 10 -7.97 -5.59 9.80
CA PRO A 10 -8.49 -4.29 9.42
C PRO A 10 -9.88 -4.44 8.75
N LEU A 11 -10.84 -3.58 9.07
CA LEU A 11 -12.24 -3.74 8.66
C LEU A 11 -12.47 -3.85 7.13
N GLN A 12 -11.53 -3.40 6.29
CA GLN A 12 -11.57 -3.57 4.83
C GLN A 12 -10.95 -4.89 4.33
N LEU A 13 -10.28 -5.66 5.20
CA LEU A 13 -9.51 -6.87 4.87
C LEU A 13 -10.24 -8.20 5.13
N ALA A 14 -11.42 -8.18 5.77
CA ALA A 14 -12.19 -9.40 6.02
C ALA A 14 -12.55 -10.18 4.73
N GLY A 15 -12.52 -9.50 3.57
CA GLY A 15 -12.67 -10.12 2.24
C GLY A 15 -11.36 -10.51 1.57
N THR A 16 -10.32 -9.67 1.64
CA THR A 16 -9.07 -9.87 0.89
C THR A 16 -8.31 -11.13 1.31
N ARG A 17 -8.31 -11.46 2.61
CA ARG A 17 -7.70 -12.71 3.09
C ARG A 17 -8.38 -13.94 2.48
N LYS A 18 -9.72 -13.98 2.49
CA LYS A 18 -10.48 -15.09 1.88
C LYS A 18 -10.16 -15.22 0.40
N PHE A 19 -10.07 -14.10 -0.32
CA PHE A 19 -9.68 -14.14 -1.73
C PHE A 19 -8.29 -14.74 -1.90
N LEU A 20 -7.28 -14.26 -1.17
CA LEU A 20 -5.92 -14.81 -1.23
C LEU A 20 -5.88 -16.30 -0.88
N GLU A 21 -6.69 -16.74 0.07
CA GLU A 21 -6.80 -18.16 0.43
C GLU A 21 -7.45 -19.01 -0.67
N PHE A 22 -8.36 -18.44 -1.47
CA PHE A 22 -9.00 -19.09 -2.61
C PHE A 22 -8.26 -18.92 -3.93
N MET A 23 -7.24 -18.06 -4.00
CA MET A 23 -6.45 -17.91 -5.21
C MET A 23 -5.73 -19.21 -5.55
N ASP A 24 -5.61 -19.46 -6.85
CA ASP A 24 -4.76 -20.52 -7.36
C ASP A 24 -3.30 -20.08 -7.21
N TRP A 25 -2.59 -20.73 -6.29
CA TRP A 25 -1.15 -20.52 -6.07
C TRP A 25 -0.29 -21.50 -6.88
N GLY A 26 -0.90 -22.20 -7.84
CA GLY A 26 -0.28 -23.21 -8.68
C GLY A 26 -0.34 -24.62 -8.08
N ASP A 27 -0.18 -25.60 -8.96
CA ASP A 27 -0.35 -27.03 -8.65
C ASP A 27 0.77 -27.64 -7.79
N TYR A 28 1.83 -26.89 -7.50
CA TYR A 28 3.00 -27.36 -6.76
C TYR A 28 2.85 -27.23 -5.23
N GLY A 29 1.65 -26.92 -4.73
CA GLY A 29 1.38 -26.83 -3.30
C GLY A 29 2.07 -25.63 -2.63
N ALA A 30 2.17 -24.50 -3.33
CA ALA A 30 2.90 -23.32 -2.86
C ALA A 30 2.40 -22.82 -1.49
N LYS A 31 1.07 -22.79 -1.34
CA LYS A 31 0.39 -22.41 -0.10
C LYS A 31 0.59 -23.50 0.95
N GLY A 32 1.12 -23.13 2.11
CA GLY A 32 1.45 -24.04 3.21
C GLY A 32 2.85 -24.68 3.10
N THR A 33 3.54 -24.51 1.97
CA THR A 33 4.94 -24.94 1.80
C THR A 33 5.88 -23.74 1.75
N PHE A 34 5.57 -22.76 0.90
CA PHE A 34 6.37 -21.55 0.70
C PHE A 34 5.62 -20.27 1.08
N ILE A 35 4.28 -20.34 1.16
CA ILE A 35 3.43 -19.17 1.44
C ILE A 35 2.53 -19.48 2.63
N ASN A 36 2.76 -18.73 3.71
CA ASN A 36 1.93 -18.73 4.91
C ASN A 36 1.04 -17.47 4.93
N ILE A 37 -0.24 -17.65 5.26
CA ILE A 37 -1.20 -16.54 5.35
C ILE A 37 -1.62 -16.37 6.81
N GLY A 38 -1.16 -15.28 7.41
CA GLY A 38 -1.31 -15.00 8.83
C GLY A 38 -1.99 -13.67 9.15
N ALA A 39 -2.01 -13.33 10.43
CA ALA A 39 -2.32 -11.99 10.91
C ALA A 39 -1.08 -11.08 10.85
N VAL A 40 -1.16 -9.87 11.41
CA VAL A 40 -0.01 -9.02 11.65
C VAL A 40 0.35 -9.11 13.14
N GLY A 41 1.62 -9.37 13.46
CA GLY A 41 2.10 -9.47 14.83
C GLY A 41 3.34 -10.36 14.94
N ALA A 42 4.06 -10.27 16.07
CA ALA A 42 5.27 -11.06 16.31
C ALA A 42 5.02 -12.59 16.35
N SER A 43 3.80 -13.03 16.69
CA SER A 43 3.43 -14.46 16.71
C SER A 43 3.38 -15.09 15.32
N GLU A 44 3.31 -14.27 14.27
CA GLU A 44 3.19 -14.70 12.87
C GLU A 44 4.55 -14.71 12.17
N VAL A 45 5.65 -14.65 12.93
CA VAL A 45 7.03 -14.62 12.43
C VAL A 45 7.74 -15.91 12.85
N ASP A 46 7.86 -16.86 11.93
CA ASP A 46 8.67 -18.07 12.13
C ASP A 46 10.14 -17.78 11.84
N LYS A 47 11.05 -18.60 12.38
CA LYS A 47 12.49 -18.55 12.07
C LYS A 47 12.79 -18.94 10.62
N GLN A 48 11.91 -19.72 9.99
CA GLN A 48 12.08 -20.18 8.61
C GLN A 48 11.57 -19.18 7.57
N ASP A 49 10.79 -18.17 7.98
CA ASP A 49 10.25 -17.19 7.05
C ASP A 49 11.35 -16.26 6.53
N ASP A 50 11.43 -16.09 5.21
CA ASP A 50 12.43 -15.24 4.56
C ASP A 50 11.99 -13.77 4.41
N MET A 51 10.68 -13.52 4.24
CA MET A 51 10.12 -12.19 3.94
C MET A 51 8.64 -12.12 4.30
N PHE A 52 8.17 -10.91 4.62
CA PHE A 52 6.79 -10.64 5.00
C PHE A 52 6.13 -9.64 4.03
N ILE A 53 4.92 -9.94 3.57
CA ILE A 53 4.12 -9.04 2.71
C ILE A 53 2.82 -8.70 3.43
N LEU A 54 2.70 -7.44 3.86
CA LEU A 54 1.53 -6.92 4.53
C LEU A 54 0.64 -6.24 3.50
N ILE A 55 -0.51 -6.86 3.22
CA ILE A 55 -1.45 -6.37 2.22
C ILE A 55 -2.47 -5.45 2.87
N ALA A 56 -2.48 -4.20 2.41
CA ALA A 56 -3.38 -3.13 2.84
C ALA A 56 -3.47 -2.95 4.37
N PRO A 57 -2.36 -2.91 5.13
CA PRO A 57 -2.43 -2.69 6.57
C PRO A 57 -3.06 -1.32 6.87
N GLN A 58 -4.00 -1.27 7.82
CA GLN A 58 -4.74 -0.04 8.13
C GLN A 58 -4.89 0.15 9.64
N ASN A 59 -4.82 1.40 10.08
CA ASN A 59 -5.37 1.75 11.38
C ASN A 59 -6.89 1.58 11.33
N ALA A 60 -7.49 1.10 12.42
CA ALA A 60 -8.93 1.04 12.60
C ALA A 60 -9.33 1.86 13.83
N VAL A 61 -10.58 2.31 13.86
CA VAL A 61 -11.11 3.04 15.01
C VAL A 61 -11.07 2.15 16.25
N GLY A 62 -10.30 2.55 17.26
CA GLY A 62 -10.11 1.77 18.49
C GLY A 62 -9.09 0.63 18.39
N ASN A 63 -8.46 0.41 17.24
CA ASN A 63 -7.36 -0.54 17.09
C ASN A 63 -6.27 0.00 16.13
N CYS A 64 -5.10 0.28 16.67
CA CYS A 64 -3.97 0.78 15.89
C CYS A 64 -3.01 -0.37 15.55
N ILE A 65 -2.94 -0.73 14.27
CA ILE A 65 -2.08 -1.83 13.79
C ILE A 65 -0.59 -1.55 13.92
N ILE A 66 -0.20 -0.32 14.25
CA ILE A 66 1.20 0.12 14.31
C ILE A 66 2.00 -0.66 15.35
N ASP A 67 1.41 -0.96 16.50
CA ASP A 67 2.12 -1.70 17.56
C ASP A 67 2.33 -3.17 17.15
N ASP A 68 1.34 -3.80 16.53
CA ASP A 68 1.47 -5.16 15.98
C ASP A 68 2.50 -5.21 14.84
N MET A 69 2.50 -4.19 13.96
CA MET A 69 3.49 -4.06 12.91
C MET A 69 4.89 -3.90 13.47
N ARG A 70 5.07 -3.07 14.52
CA ARG A 70 6.37 -2.90 15.16
C ARG A 70 6.86 -4.20 15.77
N ALA A 71 5.99 -4.91 16.49
CA ALA A 71 6.33 -6.22 17.05
C ALA A 71 6.74 -7.22 15.95
N MET A 72 6.06 -7.20 14.80
CA MET A 72 6.42 -8.02 13.63
C MET A 72 7.76 -7.60 13.02
N THR A 73 8.03 -6.30 12.82
CA THR A 73 9.33 -5.86 12.30
C THR A 73 10.48 -6.16 13.25
N ASP A 74 10.26 -6.02 14.56
CA ASP A 74 11.26 -6.35 15.58
C ASP A 74 11.57 -7.86 15.57
N ALA A 75 10.53 -8.70 15.42
CA ALA A 75 10.69 -10.15 15.28
C ALA A 75 11.31 -10.55 13.93
N ALA A 76 11.01 -9.81 12.85
CA ALA A 76 11.57 -10.04 11.52
C ALA A 76 13.08 -9.75 11.48
N GLY A 77 13.57 -8.80 12.28
CA GLY A 77 14.98 -8.42 12.29
C GLY A 77 15.39 -7.83 10.93
N ASP A 78 16.44 -8.39 10.32
CA ASP A 78 16.95 -7.92 9.01
C ASP A 78 16.14 -8.44 7.80
N ARG A 79 15.10 -9.25 8.04
CA ARG A 79 14.29 -9.83 6.96
C ARG A 79 13.32 -8.80 6.36
N PRO A 80 13.13 -8.77 5.03
CA PRO A 80 12.31 -7.74 4.40
C PRO A 80 10.84 -7.77 4.84
N VAL A 81 10.29 -6.59 5.12
CA VAL A 81 8.86 -6.39 5.39
C VAL A 81 8.30 -5.40 4.36
N ILE A 82 7.49 -5.91 3.43
CA ILE A 82 6.94 -5.15 2.30
C ILE A 82 5.49 -4.79 2.59
N LEU A 83 5.16 -3.50 2.46
CA LEU A 83 3.80 -3.01 2.60
C LEU A 83 3.16 -2.76 1.24
N VAL A 84 2.03 -3.41 0.97
CA VAL A 84 1.26 -3.20 -0.25
C VAL A 84 0.05 -2.34 0.07
N ASN A 85 -0.08 -1.17 -0.57
CA ASN A 85 -1.19 -0.22 -0.37
C ASN A 85 -1.49 0.12 1.12
N PRO A 86 -0.49 0.49 1.94
CA PRO A 86 -0.69 0.78 3.36
C PRO A 86 -1.58 2.02 3.58
N ARG A 87 -2.44 1.96 4.60
CA ARG A 87 -3.27 3.08 5.08
C ARG A 87 -2.99 3.34 6.55
N LEU A 88 -1.78 3.82 6.83
CA LEU A 88 -1.28 4.05 8.19
C LEU A 88 -1.51 5.48 8.69
N LYS A 89 -2.33 6.27 7.99
CA LYS A 89 -2.72 7.59 8.48
C LYS A 89 -3.51 7.46 9.79
N ASP A 90 -3.32 8.42 10.67
CA ASP A 90 -4.00 8.44 11.96
C ASP A 90 -5.52 8.60 11.74
N MET A 91 -6.32 7.77 12.40
CA MET A 91 -7.77 7.88 12.39
C MET A 91 -8.26 8.24 13.79
N PRO A 92 -9.16 9.24 13.93
CA PRO A 92 -9.71 9.58 15.24
C PRO A 92 -10.44 8.38 15.85
N GLY A 93 -10.34 8.22 17.17
CA GLY A 93 -11.08 7.19 17.91
C GLY A 93 -12.60 7.39 17.78
N SER A 94 -13.38 6.36 18.12
CA SER A 94 -14.85 6.34 17.99
C SER A 94 -15.53 7.42 18.83
N SER A 95 -14.83 7.94 19.84
CA SER A 95 -15.24 9.03 20.72
C SER A 95 -14.87 10.44 20.21
N GLY A 96 -14.27 10.57 19.03
CA GLY A 96 -13.78 11.85 18.50
C GLY A 96 -12.53 12.40 19.21
N VAL A 97 -12.04 11.70 20.24
CA VAL A 97 -10.82 12.07 20.96
C VAL A 97 -9.61 11.54 20.18
N MET A 98 -8.77 12.46 19.68
CA MET A 98 -7.45 12.10 19.14
C MET A 98 -6.54 11.64 20.28
N GLN A 99 -6.10 10.39 20.25
CA GLN A 99 -5.08 9.86 21.17
C GLN A 99 -3.74 10.54 20.90
N THR A 100 -3.45 11.61 21.65
CA THR A 100 -2.24 12.44 21.48
C THR A 100 -0.98 11.72 21.95
N MET A 101 -1.09 10.82 22.94
CA MET A 101 0.02 10.00 23.41
C MET A 101 0.46 8.97 22.36
N GLY A 102 1.77 8.94 22.09
CA GLY A 102 2.40 8.00 21.16
C GLY A 102 2.16 8.29 19.67
N ARG A 103 1.38 9.31 19.32
CA ARG A 103 1.07 9.70 17.93
C ARG A 103 2.33 9.97 17.11
N ASP A 104 3.24 10.77 17.66
CA ASP A 104 4.49 11.09 16.99
C ASP A 104 5.34 9.85 16.75
N MET A 105 5.38 8.92 17.71
CA MET A 105 6.10 7.65 17.57
C MET A 105 5.47 6.76 16.48
N ARG A 106 4.14 6.73 16.38
CA ARG A 106 3.42 5.96 15.35
C ARG A 106 3.63 6.56 13.96
N LEU A 107 3.60 7.88 13.84
CA LEU A 107 3.87 8.59 12.58
C LEU A 107 5.32 8.41 12.15
N LYS A 108 6.28 8.49 13.07
CA LYS A 108 7.70 8.23 12.80
C LYS A 108 7.93 6.81 12.30
N TYR A 109 7.30 5.82 12.93
CA TYR A 109 7.38 4.43 12.49
C TYR A 109 6.74 4.23 11.10
N ALA A 110 5.56 4.77 10.85
CA ALA A 110 4.95 4.67 9.52
C ALA A 110 5.81 5.36 8.44
N ALA A 111 6.56 6.42 8.80
CA ALA A 111 7.46 7.13 7.92
C ALA A 111 8.84 6.48 7.75
N SER A 112 9.20 5.46 8.54
CA SER A 112 10.48 4.75 8.40
C SER A 112 10.50 3.79 7.21
N PHE A 113 9.34 3.49 6.62
CA PHE A 113 9.25 2.67 5.42
C PHE A 113 9.63 3.47 4.17
N GLU A 114 10.53 2.92 3.37
CA GLU A 114 10.88 3.48 2.08
C GLU A 114 9.89 3.04 1.00
N THR A 115 9.55 3.95 0.08
CA THR A 115 8.73 3.58 -1.08
C THR A 115 9.64 2.93 -2.12
N CYS A 116 9.51 1.62 -2.32
CA CYS A 116 10.26 0.90 -3.36
C CYS A 116 9.56 0.89 -4.72
N TYR A 117 8.23 1.01 -4.73
CA TYR A 117 7.43 1.05 -5.93
C TYR A 117 6.16 1.89 -5.72
N SER A 118 5.79 2.68 -6.73
CA SER A 118 4.54 3.44 -6.74
C SER A 118 3.93 3.39 -8.13
N PHE A 119 2.65 3.02 -8.20
CA PHE A 119 1.88 3.10 -9.44
C PHE A 119 0.50 3.66 -9.15
N ARG A 120 0.09 4.66 -9.92
CA ARG A 120 -1.21 5.30 -9.79
C ARG A 120 -1.72 5.71 -11.16
N LEU A 121 -2.94 5.29 -11.50
CA LEU A 121 -3.65 5.80 -12.67
C LEU A 121 -4.13 7.24 -12.43
N LEU A 122 -4.05 8.05 -13.47
CA LEU A 122 -4.44 9.45 -13.49
C LEU A 122 -5.73 9.59 -14.30
N TYR A 123 -6.68 10.35 -13.78
CA TYR A 123 -8.02 10.51 -14.35
C TYR A 123 -8.43 11.98 -14.28
N TYR A 124 -9.44 12.37 -15.07
CA TYR A 124 -10.06 13.67 -14.94
C TYR A 124 -10.77 13.81 -13.59
N ALA A 125 -10.72 15.01 -13.00
CA ALA A 125 -11.42 15.30 -11.77
C ALA A 125 -12.92 14.98 -11.90
N GLY A 126 -13.48 14.26 -10.93
CA GLY A 126 -14.90 13.90 -10.90
C GLY A 126 -15.27 12.59 -11.60
N SER A 127 -14.31 11.87 -12.20
CA SER A 127 -14.56 10.55 -12.79
C SER A 127 -13.37 9.60 -12.66
N PHE A 128 -13.64 8.30 -12.62
CA PHE A 128 -12.62 7.25 -12.75
C PHE A 128 -12.35 6.87 -14.21
N TYR A 129 -13.01 7.54 -15.17
CA TYR A 129 -12.80 7.37 -16.60
C TYR A 129 -13.07 8.68 -17.36
N PRO A 130 -12.37 8.93 -18.48
CA PRO A 130 -11.31 8.11 -19.05
C PRO A 130 -9.99 8.20 -18.25
N ILE A 131 -9.15 7.17 -18.37
CA ILE A 131 -7.77 7.21 -17.89
C ILE A 131 -7.01 8.23 -18.75
N MET A 132 -6.35 9.19 -18.12
CA MET A 132 -5.52 10.19 -18.79
C MET A 132 -4.05 9.77 -18.90
N GLY A 133 -3.61 8.88 -18.02
CA GLY A 133 -2.21 8.54 -17.89
C GLY A 133 -1.91 7.77 -16.62
N ALA A 134 -0.63 7.69 -16.28
CA ALA A 134 -0.14 6.99 -15.10
C ALA A 134 1.03 7.72 -14.47
N LEU A 135 1.09 7.70 -13.14
CA LEU A 135 2.27 8.02 -12.35
C LEU A 135 2.93 6.68 -11.96
N ARG A 136 4.21 6.54 -12.24
CA ARG A 136 5.01 5.36 -11.89
C ARG A 136 6.28 5.79 -11.17
N MET A 137 6.76 4.99 -10.24
CA MET A 137 8.11 5.06 -9.71
C MET A 137 8.55 3.64 -9.34
N ALA A 138 9.78 3.30 -9.71
CA ALA A 138 10.43 2.06 -9.31
C ALA A 138 11.82 2.40 -8.77
N TYR A 139 12.06 2.13 -7.49
CA TYR A 139 13.34 2.43 -6.84
C TYR A 139 14.51 1.79 -7.60
N PRO A 140 15.68 2.46 -7.71
CA PRO A 140 16.02 3.80 -7.18
C PRO A 140 15.68 4.94 -8.16
N ASN A 141 14.82 4.70 -9.15
CA ASN A 141 14.56 5.65 -10.23
C ASN A 141 13.59 6.77 -9.81
N LYS A 142 13.53 7.79 -10.67
CA LYS A 142 12.64 8.94 -10.54
C LYS A 142 11.17 8.55 -10.66
N TYR A 143 10.30 9.44 -10.20
CA TYR A 143 8.89 9.42 -10.54
C TYR A 143 8.70 9.83 -12.00
N GLU A 144 7.97 9.01 -12.74
CA GLU A 144 7.67 9.16 -14.15
C GLU A 144 6.17 9.42 -14.32
N ILE A 145 5.83 10.46 -15.09
CA ILE A 145 4.44 10.73 -15.49
C ILE A 145 4.29 10.35 -16.96
N TYR A 146 3.35 9.46 -17.22
CA TYR A 146 2.96 9.04 -18.56
C TYR A 146 1.60 9.60 -18.92
N ARG A 147 1.46 10.07 -20.16
CA ARG A 147 0.18 10.39 -20.79
C ARG A 147 -0.31 9.20 -21.59
N ARG A 148 -1.56 8.81 -21.40
CA ARG A 148 -2.24 7.87 -22.27
C ARG A 148 -2.57 8.55 -23.59
N VAL A 149 -2.24 7.90 -24.69
CA VAL A 149 -2.59 8.30 -26.05
C VAL A 149 -3.33 7.13 -26.67
N ASP A 150 -4.57 7.36 -27.10
CA ASP A 150 -5.33 6.36 -27.82
C ASP A 150 -4.81 6.25 -29.26
N GLU A 151 -4.69 5.02 -29.74
CA GLU A 151 -4.27 4.67 -31.09
C GLU A 151 -5.43 4.05 -31.87
N PRO A 152 -5.36 4.01 -33.22
CA PRO A 152 -6.37 3.33 -34.03
C PRO A 152 -6.58 1.87 -33.59
N ASN A 153 -7.77 1.34 -33.84
CA ASN A 153 -8.19 -0.02 -33.49
C ASN A 153 -8.27 -0.29 -31.97
N GLY A 154 -8.52 0.75 -31.16
CA GLY A 154 -8.74 0.60 -29.72
C GLY A 154 -7.48 0.26 -28.92
N LYS A 155 -6.30 0.49 -29.49
CA LYS A 155 -5.03 0.36 -28.78
C LYS A 155 -4.76 1.61 -27.96
N GLU A 156 -3.98 1.47 -26.90
CA GLU A 156 -3.50 2.59 -26.09
C GLU A 156 -1.99 2.50 -25.92
N LYS A 157 -1.33 3.66 -25.88
CA LYS A 157 0.08 3.78 -25.53
C LYS A 157 0.26 4.79 -24.40
N TYR A 158 1.32 4.61 -23.62
CA TYR A 158 1.72 5.53 -22.56
C TYR A 158 3.02 6.21 -22.95
N VAL A 159 2.97 7.53 -23.11
CA VAL A 159 4.11 8.36 -23.50
C VAL A 159 4.61 9.12 -22.28
N LEU A 160 5.90 9.01 -21.96
CA LEU A 160 6.52 9.76 -20.87
C LEU A 160 6.43 11.27 -21.16
N ILE A 161 5.95 12.05 -20.20
CA ILE A 161 5.78 13.51 -20.32
C ILE A 161 6.54 14.31 -19.28
N ALA A 162 6.89 13.72 -18.14
CA ALA A 162 7.67 14.39 -17.09
C ALA A 162 8.35 13.38 -16.15
N GLU A 163 9.45 13.83 -15.53
CA GLU A 163 10.17 13.12 -14.48
C GLU A 163 10.35 14.01 -13.25
N PHE A 164 10.30 13.42 -12.06
CA PHE A 164 10.50 14.09 -10.78
C PHE A 164 11.38 13.25 -9.87
N THR A 165 12.32 13.89 -9.17
CA THR A 165 13.17 13.21 -8.18
C THR A 165 12.35 12.78 -6.96
N ASP A 166 11.50 13.67 -6.48
CA ASP A 166 10.58 13.42 -5.37
C ASP A 166 9.16 13.14 -5.86
N LYS A 167 8.32 12.65 -4.96
CA LYS A 167 6.91 12.37 -5.27
C LYS A 167 6.20 13.67 -5.72
N PRO A 168 5.68 13.75 -6.95
CA PRO A 168 5.08 14.98 -7.46
C PRO A 168 3.75 15.29 -6.75
N THR A 169 3.50 16.58 -6.53
CA THR A 169 2.23 17.08 -6.00
C THR A 169 1.12 17.04 -7.07
N PRO A 170 -0.17 17.16 -6.69
CA PRO A 170 -1.26 17.29 -7.67
C PRO A 170 -1.06 18.45 -8.66
N ASP A 171 -0.47 19.56 -8.21
CA ASP A 171 -0.21 20.73 -9.04
C ASP A 171 0.94 20.47 -10.03
N ASP A 172 1.99 19.75 -9.61
CA ASP A 172 3.07 19.31 -10.49
C ASP A 172 2.55 18.41 -11.61
N ILE A 173 1.71 17.43 -11.25
CA ILE A 173 1.07 16.53 -12.22
C ILE A 173 0.23 17.34 -13.20
N THR A 174 -0.61 18.25 -12.70
CA THR A 174 -1.47 19.09 -13.55
C THR A 174 -0.65 19.94 -14.51
N SER A 175 0.47 20.50 -14.03
CA SER A 175 1.38 21.31 -14.83
C SER A 175 2.09 20.49 -15.91
N ALA A 176 2.50 19.26 -15.61
CA ALA A 176 3.06 18.34 -16.59
C ALA A 176 2.06 18.04 -17.73
N PHE A 177 0.77 17.89 -17.42
CA PHE A 177 -0.25 17.65 -18.44
C PHE A 177 -0.59 18.89 -19.28
N LYS A 178 -0.57 20.10 -18.70
CA LYS A 178 -0.81 21.36 -19.43
C LYS A 178 0.35 21.74 -20.37
N GLY A 179 1.55 21.19 -20.11
CA GLY A 179 2.79 21.61 -20.76
C GLY A 179 3.33 22.89 -20.12
N ARG A 180 4.65 23.02 -20.01
CA ARG A 180 5.26 24.29 -19.59
C ARG A 180 4.89 25.35 -20.64
N LYS A 181 4.27 26.45 -20.22
CA LYS A 181 4.23 27.66 -21.06
C LYS A 181 5.69 28.00 -21.37
N LYS A 182 6.05 27.99 -22.66
CA LYS A 182 7.32 28.55 -23.14
C LYS A 182 7.38 30.03 -22.82
#